data_AF-A0A8H2HSL4-F1
#
_entry.id   AF-A0A8H2HSL4-F1
#
_cell.length_a   1.000
_cell.length_b   1.000
_cell.length_c   1.000
_cell.angle_alpha   90.00
_cell.angle_beta   90.00
_cell.angle_gamma   90.00
#
_symmetry.space_group_name_H-M   'P 1'
#
loop_
_entity.id
_entity.type
_entity.pdbx_description
1 polymer ?
#
loop_
_entity_poly.entity_id
_entity_poly.type
_entity_poly.pdbx_seq_one_letter_code
_entity_poly.pdbx_strand_id
1 'polypeptide(L)'
;MSKLISTYHAQLAMDRSTSTDPNQRNIEDMLREQEEEETISDPFALSAWLVTEFMHIHPFITANEEMSRIILSGVLMKELGIVLVLGDPEDGEGGREEYLGIMERCEERHRENGQEGYAESYAEFAALVVRKAVEGVEEIATMVGRS
;
A
#
# COMPACT_ATOMS: atom_id res chain seq x y z
N MET A 1 -4.52 -14.30 4.56
CA MET A 1 -3.29 -13.53 4.29
C MET A 1 -2.38 -14.19 3.27
N SER A 2 -2.02 -15.47 3.38
CA SER A 2 -1.18 -16.15 2.35
C SER A 2 -1.71 -15.95 0.91
N LYS A 3 -3.02 -16.10 0.66
CA LYS A 3 -3.61 -15.81 -0.66
C LYS A 3 -3.53 -14.34 -1.10
N LEU A 4 -3.59 -13.41 -0.15
CA LEU A 4 -3.54 -11.98 -0.45
C LEU A 4 -2.11 -11.56 -0.83
N ILE A 5 -1.15 -12.02 -0.03
CA ILE A 5 0.28 -11.84 -0.28
C ILE A 5 0.64 -12.44 -1.64
N SER A 6 0.20 -13.67 -1.95
CA SER A 6 0.45 -14.27 -3.26
C SER A 6 -0.16 -13.46 -4.42
N THR A 7 -1.34 -12.86 -4.24
CA THR A 7 -1.95 -12.00 -5.27
C THR A 7 -1.16 -10.71 -5.47
N TYR A 8 -0.69 -10.09 -4.39
CA TYR A 8 0.15 -8.91 -4.45
C TYR A 8 1.50 -9.20 -5.16
N HIS A 9 2.17 -10.28 -4.80
CA HIS A 9 3.42 -10.68 -5.48
C HIS A 9 3.18 -11.04 -6.96
N ALA A 10 2.08 -11.72 -7.28
CA ALA A 10 1.72 -11.97 -8.67
C ALA A 10 1.50 -10.66 -9.46
N GLN A 11 0.88 -9.66 -8.84
CA GLN A 11 0.70 -8.34 -9.46
C GLN A 11 2.05 -7.63 -9.67
N LEU A 12 2.93 -7.61 -8.66
CA LEU A 12 4.28 -7.06 -8.79
C LEU A 12 5.11 -7.75 -9.86
N ALA A 13 4.98 -9.07 -10.03
CA ALA A 13 5.67 -9.82 -11.06
C ALA A 13 5.16 -9.45 -12.47
N MET A 14 3.85 -9.24 -12.63
CA MET A 14 3.27 -8.76 -13.89
C MET A 14 3.82 -7.37 -14.26
N ASP A 15 3.84 -6.43 -13.32
CA ASP A 15 4.38 -5.07 -13.50
C ASP A 15 5.86 -5.07 -13.94
N ARG A 16 6.66 -6.08 -13.54
CA ARG A 16 8.09 -6.19 -13.88
C ARG A 16 8.36 -6.93 -15.19
N SER A 17 7.55 -7.94 -15.50
CA SER A 17 7.73 -8.81 -16.68
C SER A 17 7.53 -8.10 -18.03
N THR A 18 6.93 -6.92 -18.01
CA THR A 18 6.70 -6.06 -19.19
C THR A 18 7.90 -5.18 -19.55
N SER A 19 8.93 -5.12 -18.70
CA SER A 19 10.16 -4.32 -18.93
C SER A 19 11.27 -5.09 -19.65
N THR A 20 11.16 -6.41 -19.86
CA THR A 20 12.25 -7.26 -20.36
C THR A 20 11.86 -7.93 -21.68
N ASP A 21 12.73 -7.84 -22.70
CA ASP A 21 12.57 -8.53 -23.98
C ASP A 21 12.29 -10.03 -23.75
N PRO A 22 11.19 -10.60 -24.26
CA PRO A 22 10.80 -11.99 -24.01
C PRO A 22 11.85 -13.02 -24.48
N ASN A 23 12.80 -12.64 -25.33
CA ASN A 23 13.92 -13.49 -25.75
C ASN A 23 15.14 -13.46 -24.81
N GLN A 24 15.07 -12.70 -23.71
CA GLN A 24 16.19 -12.47 -22.80
C GLN A 24 15.83 -12.79 -21.34
N ARG A 25 15.06 -13.86 -21.10
CA ARG A 25 14.81 -14.38 -19.74
C ARG A 25 16.04 -15.12 -19.23
N ASN A 26 16.72 -14.56 -18.24
CA ASN A 26 17.91 -15.17 -17.65
C ASN A 26 17.55 -16.10 -16.48
N ILE A 27 18.42 -17.09 -16.20
CA ILE A 27 18.28 -18.02 -15.05
C ILE A 27 18.21 -17.26 -13.71
N GLU A 28 18.82 -16.07 -13.65
CA GLU A 28 18.76 -15.15 -12.50
C GLU A 28 17.33 -14.62 -12.23
N ASP A 29 16.54 -14.36 -13.29
CA ASP A 29 15.15 -13.92 -13.14
C ASP A 29 14.29 -15.05 -12.53
N MET A 30 14.52 -16.29 -12.98
CA MET A 30 13.82 -17.47 -12.46
C MET A 30 14.15 -17.79 -11.00
N LEU A 31 15.41 -17.60 -10.59
CA LEU A 31 15.82 -17.80 -9.20
C LEU A 31 15.29 -16.69 -8.28
N ARG A 32 15.19 -15.46 -8.79
CA ARG A 32 14.62 -14.32 -8.06
C ARG A 32 13.11 -14.45 -7.85
N GLU A 33 12.38 -14.97 -8.85
CA GLU A 33 10.96 -15.31 -8.70
C GLU A 33 10.72 -16.39 -7.61
N GLN A 34 11.65 -17.34 -7.45
CA GLN A 34 11.60 -18.35 -6.38
C GLN A 34 11.90 -17.76 -4.99
N GLU A 35 12.83 -16.82 -4.87
CA GLU A 35 13.07 -16.09 -3.61
C GLU A 35 11.89 -15.17 -3.24
N GLU A 36 11.15 -14.67 -4.24
CA GLU A 36 9.97 -13.79 -4.04
C GLU A 36 8.73 -14.53 -3.51
N GLU A 37 8.58 -15.85 -3.75
CA GLU A 37 7.56 -16.69 -3.07
C GLU A 37 7.82 -16.82 -1.55
N GLU A 38 9.08 -16.64 -1.10
CA GLU A 38 9.47 -16.64 0.31
C GLU A 38 9.62 -15.23 0.92
N THR A 39 9.41 -14.17 0.13
CA THR A 39 9.71 -12.81 0.58
C THR A 39 8.62 -12.26 1.50
N ILE A 40 9.04 -11.80 2.68
CA ILE A 40 8.22 -10.97 3.58
C ILE A 40 7.78 -9.74 2.80
N SER A 41 6.50 -9.70 2.42
CA SER A 41 5.89 -8.58 1.72
C SER A 41 6.00 -7.31 2.56
N ASP A 42 6.49 -6.21 1.97
CA ASP A 42 6.48 -4.90 2.62
C ASP A 42 5.03 -4.56 3.04
N PRO A 43 4.72 -4.53 4.35
CA PRO A 43 3.36 -4.38 4.82
C PRO A 43 2.78 -3.00 4.47
N PHE A 44 3.62 -1.99 4.25
CA PHE A 44 3.18 -0.65 3.87
C PHE A 44 2.74 -0.61 2.42
N ALA A 45 3.58 -1.11 1.51
CA ALA A 45 3.23 -1.22 0.10
C ALA A 45 2.04 -2.16 -0.14
N LEU A 46 1.97 -3.29 0.58
CA LEU A 46 0.83 -4.20 0.54
C LEU A 46 -0.47 -3.51 0.98
N SER A 47 -0.43 -2.75 2.07
CA SER A 47 -1.60 -2.02 2.57
C SER A 47 -2.03 -0.93 1.59
N ALA A 48 -1.07 -0.20 1.01
CA ALA A 48 -1.33 0.85 0.04
C ALA A 48 -2.01 0.30 -1.22
N TRP A 49 -1.42 -0.75 -1.81
CA TRP A 49 -1.99 -1.45 -2.96
C TRP A 49 -3.42 -1.95 -2.67
N LEU A 50 -3.63 -2.59 -1.52
CA LEU A 50 -4.94 -3.15 -1.18
C LEU A 50 -6.01 -2.06 -1.05
N VAL A 51 -5.67 -0.92 -0.44
CA VAL A 51 -6.58 0.22 -0.32
C VAL A 51 -6.91 0.80 -1.68
N THR A 52 -5.92 1.01 -2.55
CA THR A 52 -6.18 1.55 -3.89
C THR A 52 -7.05 0.61 -4.71
N GLU A 53 -6.81 -0.70 -4.64
CA GLU A 53 -7.67 -1.69 -5.30
C GLU A 53 -9.09 -1.70 -4.77
N PHE A 54 -9.24 -1.67 -3.45
CA PHE A 54 -10.56 -1.63 -2.81
C PHE A 54 -11.34 -0.38 -3.22
N MET A 55 -10.67 0.78 -3.23
CA MET A 55 -11.27 2.05 -3.62
C MET A 55 -11.64 2.09 -5.10
N HIS A 56 -10.82 1.47 -5.97
CA HIS A 56 -11.09 1.36 -7.40
C HIS A 56 -12.30 0.48 -7.70
N ILE A 57 -12.42 -0.68 -7.04
CA ILE A 57 -13.57 -1.57 -7.19
C ILE A 57 -14.85 -0.92 -6.64
N HIS A 58 -14.71 -0.09 -5.62
CA HIS A 58 -15.79 0.65 -4.96
C HIS A 58 -17.01 -0.24 -4.64
N PRO A 59 -16.84 -1.30 -3.83
CA PRO A 59 -17.82 -2.38 -3.72
C PRO A 59 -19.11 -2.03 -2.96
N PHE A 60 -19.10 -0.95 -2.17
CA PHE A 60 -20.26 -0.54 -1.36
C PHE A 60 -20.94 0.70 -1.93
N ILE A 61 -22.22 0.88 -1.59
CA ILE A 61 -22.99 2.09 -1.94
C ILE A 61 -22.46 3.30 -1.17
N THR A 62 -21.96 3.08 0.04
CA THR A 62 -21.43 4.11 0.95
C THR A 62 -20.36 3.50 1.83
N ALA A 63 -19.54 4.35 2.45
CA ALA A 63 -18.53 4.00 3.44
C ALA A 63 -17.30 3.24 2.90
N ASN A 64 -16.98 3.41 1.60
CA ASN A 64 -15.78 2.80 1.04
C ASN A 64 -14.51 3.42 1.64
N GLU A 65 -14.50 4.74 1.87
CA GLU A 65 -13.35 5.42 2.46
C GLU A 65 -13.10 4.98 3.92
N GLU A 66 -14.15 4.82 4.73
CA GLU A 66 -14.04 4.31 6.10
C GLU A 66 -13.55 2.86 6.10
N MET A 67 -14.13 2.02 5.24
CA MET A 67 -13.75 0.61 5.14
C MET A 67 -12.32 0.44 4.66
N SER A 68 -11.85 1.26 3.72
CA SER A 68 -10.47 1.18 3.23
C SER A 68 -9.44 1.47 4.33
N ARG A 69 -9.71 2.46 5.20
CA ARG A 69 -8.86 2.74 6.38
C ARG A 69 -8.87 1.61 7.42
N ILE A 70 -10.02 0.96 7.61
CA ILE A 70 -10.12 -0.22 8.49
C ILE A 70 -9.32 -1.39 7.91
N ILE A 71 -9.40 -1.63 6.59
CA ILE A 71 -8.64 -2.66 5.90
C ILE A 71 -7.14 -2.42 6.05
N LEU A 72 -6.68 -1.19 5.79
CA LEU A 72 -5.29 -0.77 6.00
C LEU A 72 -4.82 -1.04 7.42
N SER A 73 -5.59 -0.59 8.42
CA SER A 73 -5.28 -0.81 9.83
C SER A 73 -5.23 -2.29 10.18
N GLY A 74 -6.10 -3.11 9.59
CA GLY A 74 -6.11 -4.56 9.80
C GLY A 74 -4.85 -5.25 9.30
N VAL A 75 -4.31 -4.82 8.14
CA VAL A 75 -3.05 -5.35 7.61
C VAL A 75 -1.88 -4.93 8.51
N LEU A 76 -1.76 -3.63 8.79
CA LEU A 76 -0.65 -3.11 9.60
C LEU A 76 -0.67 -3.64 11.04
N MET A 77 -1.85 -3.81 11.64
CA MET A 77 -1.99 -4.38 12.98
C MET A 77 -1.52 -5.84 13.00
N LYS A 78 -1.82 -6.60 11.94
CA LYS A 78 -1.40 -7.99 11.84
C LYS A 78 0.11 -8.15 11.63
N GLU A 79 0.70 -7.33 10.75
CA GLU A 79 2.11 -7.48 10.35
C GLU A 79 3.08 -6.73 11.28
N LEU A 80 2.68 -5.58 11.82
CA LEU A 80 3.55 -4.69 12.60
C LEU A 80 3.01 -4.38 14.02
N GLY A 81 1.76 -4.72 14.33
CA GLY A 81 1.15 -4.41 15.62
C GLY A 81 0.78 -2.94 15.80
N ILE A 82 0.66 -2.17 14.72
CA ILE A 82 0.33 -0.74 14.74
C ILE A 82 -1.03 -0.48 14.09
N VAL A 83 -1.70 0.57 14.54
CA VAL A 83 -2.92 1.12 13.92
C VAL A 83 -2.61 2.53 13.46
N LEU A 84 -3.03 2.88 12.24
CA LEU A 84 -2.82 4.21 11.68
C LEU A 84 -4.14 4.94 11.52
N VAL A 85 -4.13 6.22 11.88
CA VAL A 85 -5.20 7.15 11.56
C VAL A 85 -4.74 7.99 10.37
N LEU A 86 -5.55 8.02 9.32
CA LEU A 86 -5.29 8.78 8.10
C LEU A 86 -6.44 9.74 7.85
N GLY A 87 -6.10 10.96 7.45
CA GLY A 87 -7.09 12.00 7.15
C GLY A 87 -7.81 12.54 8.39
N ASP A 88 -7.14 12.51 9.55
CA ASP A 88 -7.65 13.13 10.77
C ASP A 88 -7.76 14.66 10.55
N PRO A 89 -8.91 15.29 10.80
CA PRO A 89 -9.02 16.75 10.80
C PRO A 89 -8.12 17.43 11.84
N GLU A 90 -7.71 16.72 12.89
CA GLU A 90 -6.84 17.23 13.95
C GLU A 90 -5.34 17.13 13.59
N ASP A 91 -4.99 16.44 12.49
CA ASP A 91 -3.64 16.38 11.92
C ASP A 91 -3.24 17.72 11.26
N GLY A 92 -3.10 18.78 12.07
CA GLY A 92 -2.55 20.09 11.67
C GLY A 92 -3.12 20.71 10.39
N GLU A 93 -2.31 21.54 9.71
CA GLU A 93 -2.68 22.09 8.40
C GLU A 93 -2.58 21.01 7.32
N GLY A 94 -3.69 20.33 7.05
CA GLY A 94 -3.89 19.60 5.80
C GLY A 94 -3.99 18.08 5.88
N GLY A 95 -4.04 17.43 7.04
CA GLY A 95 -4.06 15.96 7.12
C GLY A 95 -5.17 15.30 6.27
N ARG A 96 -6.41 15.82 6.33
CA ARG A 96 -7.52 15.38 5.47
C ARG A 96 -7.31 15.74 4.00
N GLU A 97 -6.90 16.96 3.71
CA GLU A 97 -6.75 17.47 2.34
C GLU A 97 -5.61 16.75 1.60
N GLU A 98 -4.49 16.52 2.27
CA GLU A 98 -3.36 15.76 1.77
C GLU A 98 -3.74 14.32 1.49
N TYR A 99 -4.40 13.64 2.45
CA TYR A 99 -4.89 12.29 2.25
C TYR A 99 -5.81 12.19 1.03
N LEU A 100 -6.81 13.06 0.94
CA LEU A 100 -7.76 13.04 -0.17
C LEU A 100 -7.07 13.36 -1.51
N GLY A 101 -6.18 14.34 -1.54
CA GLY A 101 -5.44 14.70 -2.75
C GLY A 101 -4.50 13.59 -3.22
N ILE A 102 -3.86 12.86 -2.31
CA ILE A 102 -3.05 11.68 -2.66
C ILE A 102 -3.94 10.58 -3.23
N MET A 103 -5.08 10.29 -2.58
CA MET A 103 -6.01 9.26 -3.07
C MET A 103 -6.56 9.58 -4.45
N GLU A 104 -6.89 10.84 -4.73
CA GLU A 104 -7.35 11.31 -6.05
C GLU A 104 -6.26 11.11 -7.12
N ARG A 105 -5.01 11.50 -6.83
CA ARG A 105 -3.87 11.27 -7.75
C ARG A 105 -3.58 9.78 -7.96
N CYS A 106 -3.71 8.96 -6.93
CA CYS A 106 -3.56 7.51 -7.04
C CYS A 106 -4.63 6.93 -7.99
N GLU A 107 -5.88 7.37 -7.85
CA GLU A 107 -6.98 6.95 -8.73
C GLU A 107 -6.75 7.40 -10.18
N GLU A 108 -6.29 8.64 -10.39
CA GLU A 108 -5.96 9.17 -11.71
C GLU A 108 -4.86 8.35 -12.39
N ARG A 109 -3.73 8.10 -11.70
CA ARG A 109 -2.63 7.27 -12.23
C ARG A 109 -3.06 5.84 -12.52
N HIS A 110 -3.89 5.25 -11.67
CA HIS A 110 -4.43 3.91 -11.87
C HIS A 110 -5.28 3.83 -13.15
N ARG A 111 -6.08 4.88 -13.41
CA ARG A 111 -6.89 5.00 -14.63
C ARG A 111 -6.05 5.22 -15.89
N GLU A 112 -4.98 6.02 -15.80
CA GLU A 112 -4.10 6.36 -16.92
C GLU A 112 -3.17 5.22 -17.32
N ASN A 113 -2.56 4.55 -16.34
CA ASN A 113 -1.54 3.53 -16.58
C ASN A 113 -2.14 2.14 -16.85
N GLY A 114 -3.43 1.93 -16.59
CA GLY A 114 -4.04 0.61 -16.68
C GLY A 114 -3.23 -0.41 -15.88
N GLN A 115 -2.99 -1.60 -16.43
CA GLN A 115 -2.15 -2.63 -15.79
C GLN A 115 -0.64 -2.35 -15.84
N GLU A 116 -0.17 -1.31 -16.52
CA GLU A 116 1.27 -1.13 -16.85
C GLU A 116 2.04 -0.28 -15.83
N GLY A 117 1.39 0.29 -14.81
CA GLY A 117 2.02 1.18 -13.82
C GLY A 117 1.39 1.10 -12.43
N TYR A 118 0.95 -0.10 -12.02
CA TYR A 118 0.27 -0.32 -10.74
C TYR A 118 1.14 0.09 -9.56
N ALA A 119 2.39 -0.38 -9.48
CA ALA A 119 3.32 0.02 -8.41
C ALA A 119 3.48 1.54 -8.29
N GLU A 120 3.51 2.27 -9.40
CA GLU A 120 3.62 3.73 -9.42
C GLU A 120 2.31 4.41 -8.97
N SER A 121 1.16 3.78 -9.23
CA SER A 121 -0.15 4.34 -8.89
C SER A 121 -0.35 4.52 -7.38
N TYR A 122 0.19 3.63 -6.55
CA TYR A 122 0.03 3.68 -5.09
C TYR A 122 1.31 4.02 -4.32
N ALA A 123 2.43 4.28 -4.99
CA ALA A 123 3.70 4.61 -4.34
C ALA A 123 3.61 5.85 -3.44
N GLU A 124 2.91 6.89 -3.90
CA GLU A 124 2.70 8.13 -3.11
C GLU A 124 1.88 7.85 -1.85
N PHE A 125 0.86 6.99 -1.95
CA PHE A 125 0.07 6.58 -0.80
C PHE A 125 0.88 5.70 0.16
N ALA A 126 1.69 4.77 -0.34
CA ALA A 126 2.60 3.97 0.50
C ALA A 126 3.56 4.87 1.31
N ALA A 127 4.10 5.92 0.69
CA ALA A 127 4.95 6.89 1.37
C ALA A 127 4.20 7.65 2.50
N LEU A 128 2.94 8.04 2.27
CA LEU A 128 2.09 8.62 3.31
C LEU A 128 1.91 7.66 4.49
N VAL A 129 1.61 6.39 4.20
CA VAL A 129 1.41 5.35 5.22
C VAL A 129 2.66 5.16 6.07
N VAL A 130 3.84 5.10 5.45
CA VAL A 130 5.13 5.01 6.17
C VAL A 130 5.35 6.23 7.06
N ARG A 131 5.14 7.45 6.54
CA ARG A 131 5.33 8.68 7.31
C ARG A 131 4.41 8.69 8.54
N LYS A 132 3.13 8.38 8.36
CA LYS A 132 2.14 8.33 9.45
C LYS A 132 2.43 7.23 10.47
N ALA A 133 3.00 6.11 10.02
CA ALA A 133 3.47 5.06 10.93
C ALA A 133 4.64 5.51 11.80
N VAL A 134 5.60 6.23 11.24
CA VAL A 134 6.71 6.80 12.00
C VAL A 134 6.21 7.80 13.03
N GLU A 135 5.36 8.76 12.62
CA GLU A 135 4.73 9.73 13.52
C GLU A 135 4.01 9.04 14.69
N GLY A 136 3.16 8.06 14.41
CA GLY A 136 2.43 7.33 15.46
C GLY A 136 3.34 6.54 16.40
N VAL A 137 4.41 5.91 15.89
CA VAL A 137 5.37 5.18 16.74
C VAL A 137 6.18 6.15 17.62
N GLU A 138 6.57 7.32 17.10
CA GLU A 138 7.28 8.36 17.87
C GLU A 138 6.40 8.94 19.00
N GLU A 139 5.11 9.14 18.73
CA GLU A 139 4.14 9.55 19.75
C GLU A 139 4.00 8.52 20.86
N ILE A 140 3.83 7.24 20.50
CA ILE A 140 3.77 6.13 21.47
C ILE A 140 5.07 6.07 22.29
N ALA A 141 6.23 6.16 21.65
CA ALA A 141 7.52 6.14 22.32
C ALA A 141 7.65 7.30 23.32
N THR A 142 7.19 8.50 22.95
CA THR A 142 7.18 9.67 23.83
C THR A 142 6.26 9.47 25.03
N MET A 143 5.10 8.82 24.85
CA MET A 143 4.19 8.51 25.95
C MET A 143 4.80 7.52 26.93
N VAL A 144 5.42 6.44 26.44
CA VAL A 144 6.07 5.42 27.28
C VAL A 144 7.30 5.98 27.98
N GLY A 145 8.09 6.83 27.32
CA GLY A 145 9.25 7.49 27.93
C GLY A 145 8.89 8.47 29.06
N ARG A 146 7.61 8.82 29.21
CA ARG A 146 7.08 9.69 30.28
C ARG A 146 6.42 8.92 31.43
N SER A 147 6.21 7.60 31.31
CA SER A 147 5.64 6.73 32.35
C SER A 147 6.72 6.12 33.24
#